data_AF-A0A9P3EVG3-F1
#
_entry.id   AF-A0A9P3EVG3-F1
#
_cell.length_a   1.000
_cell.length_b   1.000
_cell.length_c   1.000
_cell.angle_alpha   90.00
_cell.angle_beta   90.00
_cell.angle_gamma   90.00
#
_symmetry.space_group_name_H-M   'P 1'
#
loop_
_entity.id
_entity.type
_entity.pdbx_description
1 polymer ?
#
loop_
_entity_poly.entity_id
_entity_poly.type
_entity_poly.pdbx_seq_one_letter_code
_entity_poly.pdbx_strand_id
1 'polypeptide(L)'
;MGVTVFPSLVLAPCHWELLNHQMNLTFDIHNYVRGLHDAVLARFKCPVQTVCRAFPSQEAAERFVARLQKADPSVSAHMARFQLPREAVPEMAKWAAFSVVLFQGSHEEVAFEFWEWFGDGISSRHAEFCVSLFSFMNSDSDHSEYQTVGPASHDLSAMTIPEWIAFSTQDKMDIKSRLASSATSADPALKPVGNDDVFLYATGMAAISAIARALARTSEDSGAVVYGWPYSGTPHCVQGCGFKRYTMYGHGSKEDLDTLESLLVSGTRYTVLFCEITSNPLLSTPDLHRIRDLANRFGFVVVCDDTLGTSVNVDILPYVDVIVTSLTKIFSGAGNVMGGSLMTNPNSRRYSSLRALLNKTYEDLYFPLDAKTMAHNSSDFAARVHKCSTTALQIANFLKSHPSVESVNYPTTVATAPLYEQYRRPDGGYGFLLSVVFREPASAVVFYDNLDVWKGPTVGTNLSISIPYSALAHAKEQDWAAAHGVPKHIVRLSVGLEDYGDLAERVGRALQDVEMREKMGQRC
;
A
#
# COMPACT_ATOMS: atom_id res chain seq x y z
N MET A 1 1.03 10.68 -1.91
CA MET A 1 1.91 10.65 -0.72
C MET A 1 3.32 10.20 -1.07
N GLY A 2 4.24 11.08 -1.46
CA GLY A 2 5.64 10.69 -1.43
C GLY A 2 6.03 10.39 0.02
N VAL A 3 5.91 9.14 0.49
CA VAL A 3 6.71 8.73 1.65
C VAL A 3 8.12 8.75 1.11
N THR A 4 8.82 9.85 1.30
CA THR A 4 10.27 9.83 1.30
C THR A 4 10.65 8.89 2.42
N VAL A 5 10.97 7.64 2.08
CA VAL A 5 11.57 6.74 3.07
C VAL A 5 12.98 7.24 3.41
N PHE A 6 13.58 8.13 2.60
CA PHE A 6 14.91 8.66 2.84
C PHE A 6 15.03 10.11 2.34
N PRO A 7 15.15 11.08 3.27
CA PRO A 7 16.46 11.70 3.42
C PRO A 7 16.90 11.87 4.90
N SER A 8 16.09 11.50 5.89
CA SER A 8 16.38 11.80 7.31
C SER A 8 16.38 10.61 8.27
N LEU A 9 16.18 9.37 7.81
CA LEU A 9 16.61 8.18 8.58
C LEU A 9 18.13 8.01 8.43
N VAL A 10 18.84 9.03 8.92
CA VAL A 10 20.22 8.90 9.37
C VAL A 10 20.21 7.87 10.49
N LEU A 11 21.24 7.03 10.50
CA LEU A 11 21.79 6.10 11.51
C LEU A 11 21.64 6.46 13.02
N ALA A 12 20.62 7.20 13.43
CA ALA A 12 20.28 7.43 14.82
C ALA A 12 19.63 6.15 15.37
N PRO A 13 20.00 5.71 16.59
CA PRO A 13 19.38 4.54 17.19
C PRO A 13 17.89 4.85 17.43
N CYS A 14 17.04 4.30 16.56
CA CYS A 14 15.60 4.36 16.72
C CYS A 14 15.22 3.30 17.76
N HIS A 15 15.36 3.68 19.03
CA HIS A 15 15.02 2.82 20.17
C HIS A 15 13.51 2.55 20.23
N TRP A 16 13.14 1.34 20.65
CA TRP A 16 11.75 0.95 20.87
C TRP A 16 10.96 1.99 21.70
N GLU A 17 11.58 2.52 22.75
CA GLU A 17 10.94 3.49 23.65
C GLU A 17 10.63 4.83 22.97
N LEU A 18 11.49 5.27 22.02
CA LEU A 18 11.24 6.49 21.26
C LEU A 18 10.02 6.32 20.34
N LEU A 19 9.80 5.12 19.81
CA LEU A 19 8.63 4.81 18.98
C LEU A 19 7.33 4.83 19.81
N ASN A 20 7.36 4.41 21.07
CA ASN A 20 6.21 4.52 21.98
C ASN A 20 5.86 5.98 22.34
N HIS A 21 6.83 6.90 22.32
CA HIS A 21 6.66 8.28 22.79
C HIS A 21 6.59 9.35 21.69
N GLN A 22 7.15 9.13 20.50
CA GLN A 22 7.22 10.11 19.39
C GLN A 22 6.15 9.91 18.31
N MET A 23 4.93 9.61 18.75
CA MET A 23 3.77 9.19 17.95
C MET A 23 3.18 10.24 16.99
N ASN A 24 3.69 11.47 16.98
CA ASN A 24 3.21 12.54 16.08
C ASN A 24 4.09 12.76 14.84
N LEU A 25 5.16 11.99 14.64
CA LEU A 25 6.16 12.23 13.58
C LEU A 25 6.15 11.22 12.43
N THR A 26 5.28 10.22 12.42
CA THR A 26 5.51 9.01 11.61
C THR A 26 5.11 9.10 10.14
N PHE A 27 4.39 10.13 9.72
CA PHE A 27 4.08 10.38 8.32
C PHE A 27 3.98 11.87 8.03
N ASP A 28 5.11 12.47 7.68
CA ASP A 28 5.13 13.85 7.26
C ASP A 28 4.83 13.98 5.77
N ILE A 29 4.24 15.11 5.38
CA ILE A 29 4.07 15.47 3.98
C ILE A 29 5.45 15.80 3.41
N HIS A 30 5.85 15.08 2.36
CA HIS A 30 7.09 15.32 1.63
C HIS A 30 7.32 16.81 1.34
N ASN A 31 8.56 17.29 1.49
CA ASN A 31 8.92 18.71 1.30
C ASN A 31 8.43 19.30 -0.03
N TYR A 32 8.54 18.59 -1.17
CA TYR A 32 7.96 19.03 -2.44
C TYR A 32 6.44 19.16 -2.45
N VAL A 33 5.72 18.25 -1.80
CA VAL A 33 4.26 18.34 -1.69
C VAL A 33 3.89 19.51 -0.79
N ARG A 34 4.61 19.70 0.32
CA ARG A 34 4.45 20.87 1.19
C ARG A 34 4.75 22.18 0.44
N GLY A 35 5.84 22.23 -0.33
CA GLY A 35 6.19 23.38 -1.14
C GLY A 35 5.10 23.75 -2.15
N LEU A 36 4.42 22.76 -2.74
CA LEU A 36 3.24 23.01 -3.58
C LEU A 36 2.08 23.60 -2.77
N HIS A 37 1.79 23.04 -1.59
CA HIS A 37 0.75 23.57 -0.71
C HIS A 37 1.03 25.02 -0.29
N ASP A 38 2.27 25.31 0.12
CA ASP A 38 2.72 26.63 0.55
C ASP A 38 2.63 27.65 -0.59
N ALA A 39 3.02 27.26 -1.81
CA ALA A 39 2.92 28.10 -2.99
C ALA A 39 1.46 28.48 -3.32
N VAL A 40 0.53 27.54 -3.15
CA VAL A 40 -0.92 27.77 -3.33
C VAL A 40 -1.46 28.71 -2.27
N LEU A 41 -1.17 28.45 -0.99
CA LEU A 41 -1.61 29.30 0.12
C LEU A 41 -1.08 30.74 -0.03
N ALA A 42 0.18 30.89 -0.45
CA ALA A 42 0.78 32.19 -0.73
C ALA A 42 0.11 32.91 -1.91
N ARG A 43 -0.18 32.20 -3.01
CA ARG A 43 -0.89 32.76 -4.19
C ARG A 43 -2.25 33.34 -3.79
N PHE A 44 -3.02 32.58 -3.02
CA PHE A 44 -4.36 32.97 -2.59
C PHE A 44 -4.38 33.90 -1.36
N LYS A 45 -3.21 34.17 -0.76
CA LYS A 45 -3.09 34.98 0.46
C LYS A 45 -3.98 34.46 1.58
N CYS A 46 -4.05 33.13 1.72
CA CYS A 46 -4.90 32.48 2.70
C CYS A 46 -4.48 32.84 4.14
N PRO A 47 -5.42 32.90 5.10
CA PRO A 47 -5.12 33.00 6.52
C PRO A 47 -4.21 31.88 7.03
N VAL A 48 -3.48 32.13 8.12
CA VAL A 48 -2.51 31.18 8.70
C VAL A 48 -3.15 29.83 9.08
N GLN A 49 -4.44 29.83 9.49
CA GLN A 49 -5.14 28.60 9.85
C GLN A 49 -5.69 27.77 8.67
N THR A 50 -5.50 28.22 7.42
CA THR A 50 -5.98 27.49 6.24
C THR A 50 -5.02 26.38 5.86
N VAL A 51 -5.55 25.18 5.68
CA VAL A 51 -4.81 24.02 5.20
C VAL A 51 -5.10 23.80 3.72
N CYS A 52 -4.06 23.49 2.96
CA CYS A 52 -4.13 23.11 1.56
C CYS A 52 -3.77 21.62 1.40
N ARG A 53 -4.50 20.92 0.52
CA ARG A 53 -4.16 19.57 0.06
C ARG A 53 -4.28 19.46 -1.45
N ALA A 54 -3.23 18.98 -2.10
CA ALA A 54 -3.14 18.84 -3.55
C ALA A 54 -3.46 17.40 -4.04
N PHE A 55 -4.24 17.32 -5.10
CA PHE A 55 -4.73 16.10 -5.72
C PHE A 55 -4.37 16.10 -7.21
N PRO A 56 -4.02 14.95 -7.79
CA PRO A 56 -3.63 14.87 -9.20
C PRO A 56 -4.81 15.08 -10.16
N SER A 57 -6.06 14.96 -9.70
CA SER A 57 -7.26 15.28 -10.47
C SER A 57 -8.38 15.91 -9.63
N GLN A 58 -9.36 16.47 -10.34
CA GLN A 58 -10.55 17.07 -9.74
C GLN A 58 -11.41 16.03 -9.04
N GLU A 59 -11.61 14.86 -9.65
CA GLU A 59 -12.41 13.78 -9.10
C GLU A 59 -11.80 13.25 -7.79
N ALA A 60 -10.47 13.24 -7.66
CA ALA A 60 -9.77 12.92 -6.42
C ALA A 60 -10.03 13.96 -5.32
N ALA A 61 -9.99 15.25 -5.67
CA ALA A 61 -10.33 16.34 -4.75
C ALA A 61 -11.80 16.31 -4.31
N GLU A 62 -12.74 16.04 -5.21
CA GLU A 62 -14.17 15.93 -4.91
C GLU A 62 -14.47 14.78 -3.94
N ARG A 63 -13.79 13.63 -4.10
CA ARG A 63 -13.87 12.53 -3.13
C ARG A 63 -13.40 12.95 -1.74
N PHE A 64 -12.34 13.75 -1.67
CA PHE A 64 -11.85 14.29 -0.40
C PHE A 64 -12.85 15.27 0.23
N VAL A 65 -13.41 16.20 -0.56
CA VAL A 65 -14.44 17.12 -0.08
C VAL A 65 -15.64 16.36 0.50
N ALA A 66 -16.11 15.32 -0.20
CA ALA A 66 -17.20 14.47 0.30
C ALA A 66 -16.82 13.76 1.62
N ARG A 67 -15.56 13.34 1.79
CA ARG A 67 -15.08 12.74 3.05
C ARG A 67 -15.04 13.76 4.19
N LEU A 68 -14.58 14.99 3.93
CA LEU A 68 -14.58 16.08 4.89
C LEU A 68 -16.01 16.39 5.35
N GLN A 69 -16.94 16.60 4.41
CA GLN A 69 -18.34 16.91 4.71
C GLN A 69 -19.05 15.76 5.43
N LYS A 70 -18.67 14.51 5.18
CA LYS A 70 -19.17 13.36 5.93
C LYS A 70 -18.65 13.34 7.38
N ALA A 71 -17.41 13.78 7.62
CA ALA A 71 -16.83 13.87 8.95
C ALA A 71 -17.43 15.05 9.74
N ASP A 72 -17.63 16.18 9.06
CA ASP A 72 -18.23 17.39 9.60
C ASP A 72 -19.06 18.09 8.51
N PRO A 73 -20.41 17.99 8.55
CA PRO A 73 -21.28 18.64 7.57
C PRO A 73 -21.19 20.17 7.54
N SER A 74 -20.63 20.79 8.59
CA SER A 74 -20.45 22.24 8.69
C SER A 74 -19.12 22.74 8.14
N VAL A 75 -18.22 21.84 7.74
CA VAL A 75 -16.89 22.20 7.24
C VAL A 75 -16.99 23.04 5.97
N SER A 76 -16.34 24.19 5.98
CA SER A 76 -16.12 24.98 4.77
C SER A 76 -14.90 24.44 4.04
N ALA A 77 -15.10 23.87 2.86
CA ALA A 77 -14.06 23.37 1.99
C ALA A 77 -14.20 24.02 0.60
N HIS A 78 -13.12 24.63 0.11
CA HIS A 78 -13.09 25.30 -1.19
C HIS A 78 -12.13 24.58 -2.12
N MET A 79 -12.57 24.32 -3.35
CA MET A 79 -11.75 23.66 -4.36
C MET A 79 -11.26 24.67 -5.39
N ALA A 80 -10.02 24.52 -5.84
CA ALA A 80 -9.49 25.24 -7.00
C ALA A 80 -8.68 24.29 -7.88
N ARG A 81 -8.78 24.47 -9.21
CA ARG A 81 -8.06 23.70 -10.20
C ARG A 81 -6.98 24.55 -10.83
N PHE A 82 -5.74 24.10 -10.77
CA PHE A 82 -4.61 24.74 -11.43
C PHE A 82 -4.35 24.07 -12.77
N GLN A 83 -4.11 24.88 -13.80
CA GLN A 83 -3.82 24.40 -15.15
C GLN A 83 -2.93 25.39 -15.89
N LEU A 84 -2.15 24.87 -16.84
CA LEU A 84 -1.42 25.71 -17.76
C LEU A 84 -2.36 26.45 -18.73
N PRO A 85 -1.95 27.60 -19.28
CA PRO A 85 -2.64 28.27 -20.37
C PRO A 85 -2.88 27.35 -21.58
N ARG A 86 -3.88 27.67 -22.41
CA ARG A 86 -4.30 26.83 -23.53
C ARG A 86 -3.23 26.66 -24.60
N GLU A 87 -2.27 27.58 -24.65
CA GLU A 87 -1.16 27.61 -25.59
C GLU A 87 -0.05 26.62 -25.22
N ALA A 88 -0.10 26.02 -24.02
CA ALA A 88 0.88 25.04 -23.58
C ALA A 88 0.73 23.69 -24.32
N VAL A 89 1.83 22.95 -24.38
CA VAL A 89 1.87 21.63 -25.02
C VAL A 89 0.90 20.66 -24.32
N PRO A 90 -0.03 19.98 -25.03
CA PRO A 90 -1.10 19.20 -24.42
C PRO A 90 -0.64 18.10 -23.46
N GLU A 91 0.40 17.31 -23.79
CA GLU A 91 0.88 16.27 -22.87
C GLU A 91 1.46 16.85 -21.59
N MET A 92 2.16 17.98 -21.68
CA MET A 92 2.69 18.71 -20.53
C MET A 92 1.54 19.29 -19.69
N ALA A 93 0.54 19.91 -20.33
CA ALA A 93 -0.62 20.50 -19.67
C ALA A 93 -1.44 19.45 -18.91
N LYS A 94 -1.61 18.23 -19.45
CA LYS A 94 -2.27 17.11 -18.75
C LYS A 94 -1.62 16.85 -17.39
N TRP A 95 -0.30 16.68 -17.37
CA TRP A 95 0.42 16.31 -16.15
C TRP A 95 0.73 17.50 -15.24
N ALA A 96 0.66 18.73 -15.75
CA ALA A 96 0.82 19.94 -14.96
C ALA A 96 -0.50 20.34 -14.25
N ALA A 97 -1.64 19.84 -14.71
CA ALA A 97 -2.92 20.10 -14.05
C ALA A 97 -3.02 19.36 -12.71
N PHE A 98 -3.55 20.05 -11.71
CA PHE A 98 -3.85 19.47 -10.40
C PHE A 98 -4.98 20.26 -9.73
N SER A 99 -5.63 19.65 -8.74
CA SER A 99 -6.65 20.31 -7.93
C SER A 99 -6.19 20.46 -6.49
N VAL A 100 -6.68 21.48 -5.81
CA VAL A 100 -6.45 21.69 -4.38
C VAL A 100 -7.76 21.81 -3.64
N VAL A 101 -7.75 21.40 -2.38
CA VAL A 101 -8.84 21.65 -1.42
C VAL A 101 -8.28 22.46 -0.26
N LEU A 102 -8.93 23.60 0.00
CA LEU A 102 -8.64 24.55 1.07
C LEU A 102 -9.69 24.40 2.17
N PHE A 103 -9.27 24.23 3.41
CA PHE A 103 -10.17 24.01 4.56
C PHE A 103 -9.50 24.47 5.86
N GLN A 104 -10.23 24.44 6.98
CA GLN A 104 -9.70 24.86 8.29
C GLN A 104 -8.79 23.78 8.92
N GLY A 105 -7.74 24.21 9.63
CA GLY A 105 -6.74 23.30 10.22
C GLY A 105 -7.27 22.30 11.25
N SER A 106 -8.47 22.50 11.81
CA SER A 106 -9.12 21.54 12.71
C SER A 106 -9.38 20.16 12.09
N HIS A 107 -9.35 20.03 10.75
CA HIS A 107 -9.67 18.79 10.04
C HIS A 107 -8.45 18.16 9.35
N GLU A 108 -7.24 18.55 9.75
CA GLU A 108 -5.99 18.04 9.16
C GLU A 108 -5.83 16.51 9.32
N GLU A 109 -6.28 15.93 10.43
CA GLU A 109 -6.25 14.48 10.66
C GLU A 109 -7.10 13.73 9.62
N VAL A 110 -8.29 14.23 9.29
CA VAL A 110 -9.17 13.64 8.25
C VAL A 110 -8.50 13.66 6.88
N ALA A 111 -7.74 14.73 6.58
CA ALA A 111 -6.98 14.85 5.34
C ALA A 111 -5.85 13.83 5.26
N PHE A 112 -5.16 13.63 6.38
CA PHE A 112 -4.10 12.66 6.49
C PHE A 112 -4.63 11.23 6.29
N GLU A 113 -5.67 10.85 7.04
CA GLU A 113 -6.38 9.57 6.90
C GLU A 113 -6.86 9.34 5.46
N PHE A 114 -7.40 10.38 4.81
CA PHE A 114 -7.91 10.23 3.45
C PHE A 114 -6.80 9.86 2.45
N TRP A 115 -5.65 10.54 2.54
CA TRP A 115 -4.51 10.19 1.68
C TRP A 115 -3.96 8.80 2.01
N GLU A 116 -3.96 8.41 3.27
CA GLU A 116 -3.44 7.12 3.72
C GLU A 116 -4.33 5.97 3.26
N TRP A 117 -5.63 6.08 3.51
CA TRP A 117 -6.57 5.00 3.25
C TRP A 117 -6.99 4.90 1.79
N PHE A 118 -7.13 6.03 1.07
CA PHE A 118 -7.63 6.02 -0.30
C PHE A 118 -6.55 6.20 -1.36
N GLY A 119 -5.36 6.67 -0.97
CA GLY A 119 -4.21 6.79 -1.88
C GLY A 119 -4.34 7.86 -2.97
N ASP A 120 -5.32 8.76 -2.85
CA ASP A 120 -5.70 9.76 -3.87
C ASP A 120 -4.80 11.02 -3.89
N GLY A 121 -3.87 11.17 -2.95
CA GLY A 121 -2.99 12.34 -2.86
C GLY A 121 -1.87 12.38 -3.90
N ILE A 122 -1.45 13.58 -4.31
CA ILE A 122 -0.38 13.79 -5.31
C ILE A 122 0.96 13.13 -4.88
N SER A 123 1.75 12.67 -5.86
CA SER A 123 3.11 12.14 -5.60
C SER A 123 4.11 13.28 -5.42
N SER A 124 5.26 13.01 -4.80
CA SER A 124 6.29 14.04 -4.58
C SER A 124 6.93 14.52 -5.90
N ARG A 125 7.18 13.61 -6.84
CA ARG A 125 7.69 13.96 -8.18
C ARG A 125 6.68 14.76 -8.99
N HIS A 126 5.39 14.41 -8.88
CA HIS A 126 4.32 15.16 -9.54
C HIS A 126 4.20 16.56 -8.93
N ALA A 127 4.25 16.68 -7.60
CA ALA A 127 4.22 17.97 -6.93
C ALA A 127 5.43 18.86 -7.29
N GLU A 128 6.64 18.31 -7.32
CA GLU A 128 7.86 19.01 -7.75
C GLU A 128 7.72 19.55 -9.19
N PHE A 129 7.18 18.73 -10.10
CA PHE A 129 6.89 19.15 -11.46
C PHE A 129 5.86 20.29 -11.51
N CYS A 130 4.76 20.18 -10.76
CA CYS A 130 3.75 21.23 -10.67
C CYS A 130 4.35 22.55 -10.11
N VAL A 131 5.20 22.48 -9.09
CA VAL A 131 5.89 23.66 -8.53
C VAL A 131 6.76 24.35 -9.59
N SER A 132 7.50 23.58 -10.39
CA SER A 132 8.37 24.13 -11.44
C SER A 132 7.61 24.95 -12.50
N LEU A 133 6.32 24.65 -12.69
CA LEU A 133 5.45 25.30 -13.66
C LEU A 133 4.44 26.25 -13.01
N PHE A 134 4.41 26.34 -11.69
CA PHE A 134 3.32 26.98 -10.93
C PHE A 134 3.13 28.45 -11.29
N SER A 135 4.21 29.19 -11.55
CA SER A 135 4.17 30.62 -11.90
C SER A 135 3.46 30.91 -13.23
N PHE A 136 3.27 29.91 -14.08
CA PHE A 136 2.56 30.03 -15.36
C PHE A 136 1.09 29.63 -15.27
N MET A 137 0.68 28.95 -14.19
CA MET A 137 -0.64 28.34 -14.11
C MET A 137 -1.71 29.34 -13.74
N ASN A 138 -2.87 29.21 -14.38
CA ASN A 138 -4.11 29.82 -13.95
C ASN A 138 -4.80 28.91 -12.93
N SER A 139 -5.58 29.49 -12.03
CA SER A 139 -6.49 28.75 -11.16
C SER A 139 -7.95 29.08 -11.50
N ASP A 140 -8.76 28.04 -11.52
CA ASP A 140 -10.21 28.10 -11.72
C ASP A 140 -10.92 27.57 -10.46
N SER A 141 -12.01 28.21 -10.06
CA SER A 141 -12.75 27.89 -8.84
C SER A 141 -14.15 28.51 -8.88
N ASP A 142 -15.10 27.91 -8.16
CA ASP A 142 -16.42 28.50 -7.92
C ASP A 142 -16.36 29.77 -7.05
N HIS A 143 -15.23 29.99 -6.36
CA HIS A 143 -14.98 31.18 -5.56
C HIS A 143 -14.02 32.13 -6.28
N SER A 144 -14.48 33.36 -6.55
CA SER A 144 -13.70 34.36 -7.29
C SER A 144 -12.36 34.72 -6.64
N GLU A 145 -12.23 34.59 -5.31
CA GLU A 145 -10.98 34.78 -4.58
C GLU A 145 -9.88 33.75 -4.93
N TYR A 146 -10.27 32.57 -5.42
CA TYR A 146 -9.35 31.51 -5.85
C TYR A 146 -9.24 31.41 -7.37
N GLN A 147 -9.77 32.38 -8.12
CA GLN A 147 -9.54 32.54 -9.54
C GLN A 147 -8.35 33.46 -9.79
N THR A 148 -7.25 32.92 -10.31
CA THR A 148 -6.01 33.67 -10.51
C THR A 148 -5.39 33.40 -11.87
N VAL A 149 -4.68 34.40 -12.39
CA VAL A 149 -3.85 34.26 -13.60
C VAL A 149 -2.40 34.00 -13.17
N GLY A 150 -1.69 33.17 -13.94
CA GLY A 150 -0.25 32.95 -13.77
C GLY A 150 0.54 34.27 -13.82
N PRO A 151 1.39 34.60 -12.83
CA PRO A 151 2.16 35.84 -12.84
C PRO A 151 3.24 35.90 -13.94
N ALA A 152 3.65 34.78 -14.51
CA ALA A 152 4.68 34.73 -15.55
C ALA A 152 4.06 34.79 -16.96
N SER A 153 4.54 35.73 -17.79
CA SER A 153 4.15 35.85 -19.20
C SER A 153 5.30 35.39 -20.11
N HIS A 154 5.45 34.09 -20.34
CA HIS A 154 6.38 33.54 -21.33
C HIS A 154 5.64 32.70 -22.36
N ASP A 155 6.25 32.54 -23.53
CA ASP A 155 5.77 31.61 -24.55
C ASP A 155 6.04 30.16 -24.11
N LEU A 156 4.99 29.48 -23.63
CA LEU A 156 5.04 28.07 -23.26
C LEU A 156 4.98 27.13 -24.47
N SER A 157 4.70 27.65 -25.67
CA SER A 157 4.62 26.82 -26.89
C SER A 157 6.00 26.33 -27.34
N ALA A 158 7.07 27.00 -26.90
CA ALA A 158 8.46 26.64 -27.17
C ALA A 158 9.10 25.74 -26.09
N MET A 159 8.39 25.40 -25.00
CA MET A 159 8.95 24.53 -23.96
C MET A 159 9.07 23.09 -24.47
N THR A 160 10.26 22.51 -24.29
CA THR A 160 10.51 21.11 -24.64
C THR A 160 9.76 20.21 -23.66
N ILE A 161 8.97 19.27 -24.19
CA ILE A 161 8.35 18.22 -23.40
C ILE A 161 9.47 17.42 -22.73
N PRO A 162 9.48 17.26 -21.40
CA PRO A 162 10.46 16.40 -20.75
C PRO A 162 10.40 14.99 -21.34
N GLU A 163 11.55 14.42 -21.70
CA GLU A 163 11.64 13.11 -22.37
C GLU A 163 10.87 12.01 -21.62
N TRP A 164 10.86 12.04 -20.30
CA TRP A 164 10.15 11.07 -19.46
C TRP A 164 8.62 11.11 -19.62
N ILE A 165 8.03 12.20 -20.12
CA ILE A 165 6.61 12.22 -20.50
C ILE A 165 6.42 11.43 -21.81
N ALA A 166 7.30 11.62 -22.79
CA ALA A 166 7.21 10.98 -24.10
C ALA A 166 7.36 9.45 -24.01
N PHE A 167 8.22 8.95 -23.13
CA PHE A 167 8.43 7.51 -22.92
C PHE A 167 7.43 6.85 -21.96
N SER A 168 6.56 7.62 -21.31
CA SER A 168 5.67 7.12 -20.25
C SER A 168 4.81 5.93 -20.67
N THR A 169 4.34 5.92 -21.93
CA THR A 169 3.55 4.81 -22.48
C THR A 169 4.35 3.52 -22.48
N GLN A 170 5.61 3.55 -22.92
CA GLN A 170 6.47 2.37 -22.94
C GLN A 170 6.82 1.91 -21.52
N ASP A 171 7.17 2.84 -20.62
CA ASP A 171 7.48 2.51 -19.22
C ASP A 171 6.28 1.80 -18.54
N LYS A 172 5.06 2.32 -18.76
CA LYS A 172 3.84 1.69 -18.25
C LYS A 172 3.57 0.32 -18.88
N MET A 173 3.86 0.15 -20.18
CA MET A 173 3.72 -1.15 -20.85
C MET A 173 4.71 -2.19 -20.32
N ASP A 174 5.95 -1.80 -20.03
CA ASP A 174 6.95 -2.69 -19.43
C ASP A 174 6.51 -3.16 -18.04
N ILE A 175 5.99 -2.25 -17.21
CA ILE A 175 5.44 -2.58 -15.89
C ILE A 175 4.27 -3.56 -16.03
N LYS A 176 3.30 -3.25 -16.90
CA LYS A 176 2.12 -4.11 -17.13
C LYS A 176 2.53 -5.50 -17.63
N SER A 177 3.50 -5.57 -18.54
CA SER A 177 3.98 -6.83 -19.09
C SER A 177 4.65 -7.72 -18.04
N ARG A 178 5.49 -7.15 -17.16
CA ARG A 178 6.08 -7.91 -16.04
C ARG A 178 5.03 -8.45 -15.09
N LEU A 179 4.06 -7.61 -14.71
CA LEU A 179 2.96 -8.00 -13.82
C LEU A 179 2.12 -9.12 -14.45
N ALA A 180 1.65 -8.92 -15.68
CA ALA A 180 0.84 -9.90 -16.42
C ALA A 180 1.57 -11.24 -16.61
N SER A 181 2.85 -11.19 -16.97
CA SER A 181 3.68 -12.40 -17.09
C SER A 181 3.82 -13.12 -15.75
N SER A 182 4.07 -12.40 -14.66
CA SER A 182 4.26 -13.02 -13.34
C SER A 182 2.97 -13.62 -12.76
N ALA A 183 1.81 -13.00 -13.02
CA ALA A 183 0.52 -13.43 -12.51
C ALA A 183 -0.17 -14.49 -13.37
N THR A 184 0.32 -14.73 -14.59
CA THR A 184 -0.20 -15.81 -15.44
C THR A 184 -0.07 -17.15 -14.72
N SER A 185 -1.14 -17.93 -14.71
CA SER A 185 -1.20 -19.18 -13.97
C SER A 185 -0.20 -20.20 -14.52
N ALA A 186 0.31 -21.06 -13.64
CA ALA A 186 1.08 -22.23 -14.01
C ALA A 186 0.22 -23.31 -14.70
N ASP A 187 -1.12 -23.25 -14.55
CA ASP A 187 -2.05 -24.11 -15.30
C ASP A 187 -2.17 -23.65 -16.75
N PRO A 188 -1.65 -24.43 -17.74
CA PRO A 188 -1.71 -24.05 -19.15
C PRO A 188 -3.12 -24.08 -19.74
N ALA A 189 -4.12 -24.64 -19.02
CA ALA A 189 -5.51 -24.61 -19.45
C ALA A 189 -6.17 -23.23 -19.22
N LEU A 190 -5.60 -22.40 -18.35
CA LEU A 190 -6.10 -21.05 -18.06
C LEU A 190 -5.55 -20.03 -19.06
N LYS A 191 -6.39 -19.07 -19.44
CA LYS A 191 -5.98 -17.95 -20.29
C LYS A 191 -4.90 -17.14 -19.59
N PRO A 192 -3.81 -16.77 -20.29
CA PRO A 192 -2.80 -15.90 -19.72
C PRO A 192 -3.36 -14.50 -19.49
N VAL A 193 -2.76 -13.79 -18.55
CA VAL A 193 -3.07 -12.38 -18.29
C VAL A 193 -2.42 -11.54 -19.40
N GLY A 194 -3.18 -10.64 -20.01
CA GLY A 194 -2.67 -9.66 -20.97
C GLY A 194 -2.33 -8.32 -20.33
N ASN A 195 -1.54 -7.49 -21.02
CA ASN A 195 -1.20 -6.14 -20.53
C ASN A 195 -2.44 -5.28 -20.30
N ASP A 196 -3.47 -5.44 -21.13
CA ASP A 196 -4.70 -4.68 -21.01
C ASP A 196 -5.47 -5.06 -19.73
N ASP A 197 -5.23 -6.23 -19.14
CA ASP A 197 -5.88 -6.68 -17.89
C ASP A 197 -5.33 -5.95 -16.66
N VAL A 198 -4.24 -5.20 -16.84
CA VAL A 198 -3.51 -4.52 -15.77
C VAL A 198 -3.77 -3.02 -15.81
N PHE A 199 -4.31 -2.50 -14.72
CA PHE A 199 -4.50 -1.08 -14.46
C PHE A 199 -3.41 -0.60 -13.49
N LEU A 200 -2.80 0.55 -13.79
CA LEU A 200 -1.77 1.14 -12.95
C LEU A 200 -2.33 2.36 -12.20
N TYR A 201 -1.96 2.47 -10.93
CA TYR A 201 -2.37 3.54 -10.02
C TYR A 201 -1.16 4.14 -9.32
N ALA A 202 -1.30 5.36 -8.80
CA ALA A 202 -0.23 6.07 -8.11
C ALA A 202 0.24 5.37 -6.81
N THR A 203 -0.63 4.56 -6.18
CA THR A 203 -0.33 3.82 -4.95
C THR A 203 -1.09 2.49 -4.90
N GLY A 204 -0.64 1.55 -4.05
CA GLY A 204 -1.40 0.32 -3.76
C GLY A 204 -2.79 0.60 -3.19
N MET A 205 -2.90 1.57 -2.27
CA MET A 205 -4.20 1.97 -1.71
C MET A 205 -5.13 2.59 -2.75
N ALA A 206 -4.62 3.31 -3.73
CA ALA A 206 -5.44 3.80 -4.85
C ALA A 206 -6.00 2.64 -5.70
N ALA A 207 -5.23 1.55 -5.89
CA ALA A 207 -5.71 0.36 -6.58
C ALA A 207 -6.82 -0.35 -5.79
N ILE A 208 -6.63 -0.58 -4.49
CA ILE A 208 -7.64 -1.16 -3.58
C ILE A 208 -8.90 -0.27 -3.55
N SER A 209 -8.70 1.04 -3.43
CA SER A 209 -9.81 2.00 -3.36
C SER A 209 -10.59 2.07 -4.67
N ALA A 210 -9.93 1.97 -5.82
CA ALA A 210 -10.60 1.96 -7.11
C ALA A 210 -11.59 0.79 -7.23
N ILE A 211 -11.16 -0.44 -6.93
CA ILE A 211 -12.06 -1.61 -7.00
C ILE A 211 -13.15 -1.57 -5.92
N ALA A 212 -12.82 -1.12 -4.71
CA ALA A 212 -13.79 -1.00 -3.62
C ALA A 212 -14.91 0.01 -3.96
N ARG A 213 -14.56 1.22 -4.41
CA ARG A 213 -15.54 2.25 -4.83
C ARG A 213 -16.35 1.82 -6.03
N ALA A 214 -15.72 1.16 -7.00
CA ALA A 214 -16.39 0.65 -8.18
C ALA A 214 -17.50 -0.35 -7.79
N LEU A 215 -17.18 -1.32 -6.92
CA LEU A 215 -18.11 -2.36 -6.47
C LEU A 215 -19.16 -1.85 -5.48
N ALA A 216 -18.82 -0.89 -4.61
CA ALA A 216 -19.79 -0.32 -3.65
C ALA A 216 -21.02 0.30 -4.34
N ARG A 217 -20.87 0.77 -5.58
CA ARG A 217 -21.89 1.45 -6.39
C ARG A 217 -22.71 0.50 -7.27
N THR A 218 -22.42 -0.80 -7.30
CA THR A 218 -23.13 -1.74 -8.20
C THR A 218 -24.47 -2.24 -7.66
N SER A 219 -24.74 -2.04 -6.37
CA SER A 219 -25.97 -2.49 -5.72
C SER A 219 -26.39 -1.55 -4.59
N GLU A 220 -27.69 -1.38 -4.41
CA GLU A 220 -28.26 -0.67 -3.27
C GLU A 220 -28.16 -1.45 -1.95
N ASP A 221 -27.94 -2.78 -2.01
CA ASP A 221 -27.63 -3.66 -0.87
C ASP A 221 -26.18 -4.16 -0.95
N SER A 222 -25.23 -3.26 -1.21
CA SER A 222 -23.82 -3.62 -1.35
C SER A 222 -23.19 -4.01 -0.02
N GLY A 223 -22.45 -5.12 -0.01
CA GLY A 223 -21.78 -5.64 1.18
C GLY A 223 -20.33 -5.99 0.90
N ALA A 224 -19.43 -5.65 1.82
CA ALA A 224 -18.02 -6.01 1.74
C ALA A 224 -17.59 -6.87 2.94
N VAL A 225 -16.80 -7.90 2.65
CA VAL A 225 -16.06 -8.68 3.65
C VAL A 225 -14.58 -8.33 3.55
N VAL A 226 -13.92 -8.15 4.69
CA VAL A 226 -12.46 -8.21 4.81
C VAL A 226 -12.11 -9.45 5.62
N TYR A 227 -11.32 -10.34 5.03
CA TYR A 227 -10.96 -11.63 5.63
C TYR A 227 -9.46 -11.70 5.92
N GLY A 228 -9.14 -12.10 7.16
CA GLY A 228 -7.78 -12.09 7.70
C GLY A 228 -7.33 -10.72 8.19
N TRP A 229 -6.01 -10.56 8.28
CA TRP A 229 -5.35 -9.34 8.76
C TRP A 229 -4.52 -8.68 7.64
N PRO A 230 -5.17 -8.01 6.67
CA PRO A 230 -4.47 -7.31 5.60
C PRO A 230 -3.75 -6.07 6.15
N TYR A 231 -2.98 -5.39 5.29
CA TYR A 231 -2.45 -4.05 5.59
C TYR A 231 -3.51 -3.12 6.20
N SER A 232 -3.13 -2.38 7.25
CA SER A 232 -4.04 -1.58 8.10
C SER A 232 -4.89 -0.58 7.32
N GLY A 233 -4.41 -0.05 6.20
CA GLY A 233 -5.19 0.84 5.34
C GLY A 233 -6.38 0.16 4.64
N THR A 234 -6.31 -1.15 4.38
CA THR A 234 -7.33 -1.90 3.61
C THR A 234 -8.69 -1.94 4.32
N PRO A 235 -8.81 -2.35 5.61
CA PRO A 235 -10.06 -2.29 6.35
C PRO A 235 -10.71 -0.90 6.33
N HIS A 236 -9.94 0.15 6.64
CA HIS A 236 -10.45 1.52 6.67
C HIS A 236 -10.89 2.02 5.29
N CYS A 237 -10.11 1.71 4.25
CA CYS A 237 -10.48 2.01 2.87
C CYS A 237 -11.81 1.36 2.50
N VAL A 238 -11.93 0.03 2.69
CA VAL A 238 -13.11 -0.73 2.29
C VAL A 238 -14.34 -0.24 3.05
N GLN A 239 -14.24 -0.05 4.37
CA GLN A 239 -15.32 0.50 5.19
C GLN A 239 -15.71 1.92 4.73
N GLY A 240 -14.73 2.74 4.35
CA GLY A 240 -14.92 4.12 3.89
C GLY A 240 -15.43 4.28 2.46
N CYS A 241 -15.42 3.22 1.63
CA CYS A 241 -15.81 3.27 0.22
C CYS A 241 -17.33 3.30 -0.04
N GLY A 242 -18.15 3.20 1.00
CA GLY A 242 -19.61 3.41 0.90
C GLY A 242 -20.44 2.13 0.68
N PHE A 243 -19.90 0.96 0.98
CA PHE A 243 -20.72 -0.26 1.12
C PHE A 243 -21.78 -0.07 2.20
N LYS A 244 -22.98 -0.63 2.00
CA LYS A 244 -24.05 -0.57 3.01
C LYS A 244 -23.78 -1.45 4.21
N ARG A 245 -23.04 -2.53 3.99
CA ARG A 245 -22.62 -3.46 5.02
C ARG A 245 -21.13 -3.75 4.90
N TYR A 246 -20.49 -3.79 6.05
CA TYR A 246 -19.08 -4.10 6.20
C TYR A 246 -18.92 -5.16 7.29
N THR A 247 -18.11 -6.18 7.03
CA THR A 247 -17.83 -7.25 7.99
C THR A 247 -16.34 -7.58 7.92
N MET A 248 -15.68 -7.60 9.07
CA MET A 248 -14.27 -7.98 9.19
C MET A 248 -14.16 -9.30 9.95
N TYR A 249 -13.46 -10.25 9.36
CA TYR A 249 -13.08 -11.53 9.95
C TYR A 249 -11.57 -11.51 10.20
N GLY A 250 -11.17 -10.80 11.26
CA GLY A 250 -9.76 -10.46 11.51
C GLY A 250 -8.85 -11.64 11.84
N HIS A 251 -9.39 -12.73 12.37
CA HIS A 251 -8.61 -13.93 12.68
C HIS A 251 -8.20 -14.68 11.41
N GLY A 252 -9.00 -14.58 10.35
CA GLY A 252 -8.76 -15.31 9.11
C GLY A 252 -8.78 -16.82 9.33
N SER A 253 -9.61 -17.28 10.26
CA SER A 253 -9.66 -18.70 10.66
C SER A 253 -10.69 -19.49 9.84
N LYS A 254 -10.72 -20.81 10.07
CA LYS A 254 -11.76 -21.67 9.48
C LYS A 254 -13.15 -21.32 10.01
N GLU A 255 -13.24 -21.00 11.29
CA GLU A 255 -14.48 -20.63 11.99
C GLU A 255 -15.06 -19.31 11.47
N ASP A 256 -14.19 -18.38 11.09
CA ASP A 256 -14.60 -17.15 10.39
C ASP A 256 -15.29 -17.48 9.04
N LEU A 257 -14.76 -18.44 8.28
CA LEU A 257 -15.40 -18.91 7.04
C LEU A 257 -16.68 -19.71 7.31
N ASP A 258 -16.75 -20.49 8.39
CA ASP A 258 -17.99 -21.18 8.81
C ASP A 258 -19.10 -20.17 9.13
N THR A 259 -18.73 -19.07 9.79
CA THR A 259 -19.64 -17.97 10.12
C THR A 259 -20.10 -17.25 8.87
N LEU A 260 -19.17 -16.91 7.95
CA LEU A 260 -19.49 -16.30 6.67
C LEU A 260 -20.45 -17.19 5.85
N GLU A 261 -20.14 -18.48 5.74
CA GLU A 261 -20.98 -19.44 5.01
C GLU A 261 -22.39 -19.52 5.61
N SER A 262 -22.50 -19.57 6.94
CA SER A 262 -23.79 -19.60 7.64
C SER A 262 -24.64 -18.36 7.33
N LEU A 263 -24.03 -17.17 7.32
CA LEU A 263 -24.71 -15.92 6.95
C LEU A 263 -25.14 -15.90 5.48
N LEU A 264 -24.28 -16.40 4.58
CA LEU A 264 -24.60 -16.51 3.16
C LEU A 264 -25.78 -17.46 2.91
N VAL A 265 -25.80 -18.61 3.60
CA VAL A 265 -26.91 -19.58 3.55
C VAL A 265 -28.21 -19.00 4.10
N SER A 266 -28.14 -18.18 5.16
CA SER A 266 -29.32 -17.52 5.74
C SER A 266 -29.86 -16.36 4.90
N GLY A 267 -29.22 -16.05 3.77
CA GLY A 267 -29.69 -15.07 2.79
C GLY A 267 -28.91 -13.76 2.77
N THR A 268 -27.91 -13.58 3.64
CA THR A 268 -27.03 -12.41 3.60
C THR A 268 -26.26 -12.40 2.28
N ARG A 269 -26.20 -11.25 1.60
CA ARG A 269 -25.50 -11.12 0.31
C ARG A 269 -24.29 -10.21 0.44
N TYR A 270 -23.13 -10.63 -0.06
CA TYR A 270 -21.98 -9.74 -0.20
C TYR A 270 -21.72 -9.47 -1.68
N THR A 271 -21.17 -8.29 -1.97
CA THR A 271 -20.72 -7.89 -3.30
C THR A 271 -19.28 -8.33 -3.51
N VAL A 272 -18.45 -8.25 -2.47
CA VAL A 272 -17.02 -8.47 -2.54
C VAL A 272 -16.45 -9.02 -1.23
N LEU A 273 -15.41 -9.84 -1.34
CA LEU A 273 -14.52 -10.23 -0.27
C LEU A 273 -13.09 -9.81 -0.62
N PHE A 274 -12.44 -9.10 0.30
CA PHE A 274 -11.03 -8.73 0.25
C PHE A 274 -10.22 -9.63 1.19
N CYS A 275 -9.06 -10.09 0.74
CA CYS A 275 -8.07 -10.81 1.55
C CYS A 275 -6.65 -10.48 1.07
N GLU A 276 -5.64 -10.91 1.80
CA GLU A 276 -4.22 -10.74 1.48
C GLU A 276 -3.51 -12.09 1.58
N ILE A 277 -2.57 -12.36 0.69
CA ILE A 277 -1.68 -13.52 0.76
C ILE A 277 -0.22 -13.05 0.75
N THR A 278 0.55 -13.29 1.80
CA THR A 278 0.17 -13.67 3.17
C THR A 278 -0.14 -12.44 4.02
N SER A 279 -0.84 -12.57 5.14
CA SER A 279 -1.16 -11.44 6.03
C SER A 279 0.07 -10.72 6.63
N ASN A 280 -0.09 -9.46 7.03
CA ASN A 280 0.97 -8.63 7.61
C ASN A 280 0.64 -8.27 9.07
N PRO A 281 1.35 -8.75 10.11
CA PRO A 281 2.68 -9.38 10.09
C PRO A 281 2.65 -10.89 10.38
N LEU A 282 1.46 -11.49 10.48
CA LEU A 282 1.25 -12.87 10.92
C LEU A 282 1.57 -13.90 9.83
N LEU A 283 1.64 -13.48 8.57
CA LEU A 283 2.00 -14.30 7.41
C LEU A 283 1.13 -15.54 7.24
N SER A 284 -0.11 -15.46 7.72
CA SER A 284 -1.13 -16.47 7.50
C SER A 284 -1.64 -16.43 6.05
N THR A 285 -2.05 -17.60 5.56
CA THR A 285 -2.60 -17.79 4.22
C THR A 285 -4.11 -18.04 4.29
N PRO A 286 -4.93 -17.29 3.54
CA PRO A 286 -6.37 -17.55 3.47
C PRO A 286 -6.66 -18.83 2.68
N ASP A 287 -7.74 -19.55 3.03
CA ASP A 287 -8.23 -20.69 2.25
C ASP A 287 -8.96 -20.19 0.99
N LEU A 288 -8.18 -19.89 -0.05
CA LEU A 288 -8.67 -19.37 -1.33
C LEU A 288 -9.56 -20.38 -2.08
N HIS A 289 -9.36 -21.69 -1.86
CA HIS A 289 -10.25 -22.71 -2.41
C HIS A 289 -11.66 -22.55 -1.85
N ARG A 290 -11.78 -22.53 -0.52
CA ARG A 290 -13.07 -22.37 0.15
C ARG A 290 -13.71 -21.01 -0.16
N ILE A 291 -12.91 -19.94 -0.17
CA ILE A 291 -13.40 -18.60 -0.55
C ILE A 291 -13.94 -18.60 -1.99
N ARG A 292 -13.23 -19.21 -2.94
CA ARG A 292 -13.67 -19.33 -4.33
C ARG A 292 -14.96 -20.13 -4.47
N ASP A 293 -15.11 -21.21 -3.71
CA ASP A 293 -16.34 -22.02 -3.71
C ASP A 293 -17.54 -21.25 -3.18
N LEU A 294 -17.35 -20.50 -2.09
CA LEU A 294 -18.38 -19.59 -1.57
C LEU A 294 -18.72 -18.49 -2.58
N ALA A 295 -17.72 -17.89 -3.22
CA ALA A 295 -17.91 -16.86 -4.24
C ALA A 295 -18.68 -17.37 -5.47
N ASN A 296 -18.45 -18.63 -5.86
CA ASN A 296 -19.16 -19.32 -6.92
C ASN A 296 -20.62 -19.61 -6.56
N ARG A 297 -20.88 -20.07 -5.33
CA ARG A 297 -22.23 -20.38 -4.84
C ARG A 297 -23.09 -19.14 -4.61
N PHE A 298 -22.51 -18.09 -4.04
CA PHE A 298 -23.29 -16.97 -3.51
C PHE A 298 -23.18 -15.65 -4.30
N GLY A 299 -22.27 -15.58 -5.26
CA GLY A 299 -22.31 -14.51 -6.25
C GLY A 299 -21.41 -13.29 -5.98
N PHE A 300 -20.45 -13.34 -5.05
CA PHE A 300 -19.55 -12.22 -4.75
C PHE A 300 -18.20 -12.28 -5.47
N VAL A 301 -17.54 -11.12 -5.60
CA VAL A 301 -16.20 -10.93 -6.18
C VAL A 301 -15.11 -11.26 -5.14
N VAL A 302 -14.05 -11.94 -5.55
CA VAL A 302 -12.85 -12.14 -4.70
C VAL A 302 -11.72 -11.23 -5.15
N VAL A 303 -11.31 -10.31 -4.28
CA VAL A 303 -10.13 -9.46 -4.47
C VAL A 303 -9.04 -9.94 -3.51
N CYS A 304 -7.86 -10.25 -4.04
CA CYS A 304 -6.72 -10.67 -3.23
C CYS A 304 -5.54 -9.73 -3.43
N ASP A 305 -4.99 -9.23 -2.33
CA ASP A 305 -3.73 -8.49 -2.31
C ASP A 305 -2.55 -9.48 -2.24
N ASP A 306 -1.72 -9.50 -3.29
CA ASP A 306 -0.57 -10.40 -3.38
C ASP A 306 0.75 -9.70 -3.04
N THR A 307 0.74 -8.50 -2.45
CA THR A 307 1.94 -7.69 -2.21
C THR A 307 3.06 -8.45 -1.49
N LEU A 308 2.72 -9.28 -0.49
CA LEU A 308 3.70 -10.03 0.30
C LEU A 308 3.99 -11.41 -0.28
N GLY A 309 2.97 -12.13 -0.74
CA GLY A 309 3.12 -13.44 -1.37
C GLY A 309 3.87 -13.34 -2.69
N THR A 310 3.57 -12.31 -3.47
CA THR A 310 4.00 -12.03 -4.84
C THR A 310 3.55 -13.10 -5.83
N SER A 311 3.07 -12.68 -6.99
CA SER A 311 2.79 -13.56 -8.12
C SER A 311 4.00 -14.40 -8.60
N VAL A 312 5.22 -14.07 -8.16
CA VAL A 312 6.44 -14.87 -8.41
C VAL A 312 6.49 -16.12 -7.52
N ASN A 313 6.03 -16.05 -6.27
CA ASN A 313 6.06 -17.21 -5.38
C ASN A 313 4.76 -18.02 -5.42
N VAL A 314 3.62 -17.36 -5.64
CA VAL A 314 2.30 -18.01 -5.57
C VAL A 314 1.52 -17.84 -6.87
N ASP A 315 0.76 -18.87 -7.23
CA ASP A 315 -0.24 -18.85 -8.29
C ASP A 315 -1.64 -18.84 -7.67
N ILE A 316 -2.21 -17.64 -7.55
CA ILE A 316 -3.55 -17.43 -6.99
C ILE A 316 -4.61 -17.13 -8.04
N LEU A 317 -4.20 -16.96 -9.31
CA LEU A 317 -5.09 -16.60 -10.41
C LEU A 317 -6.31 -17.55 -10.54
N PRO A 318 -6.21 -18.88 -10.31
CA PRO A 318 -7.37 -19.76 -10.37
C PRO A 318 -8.49 -19.45 -9.35
N TYR A 319 -8.17 -18.75 -8.26
CA TYR A 319 -9.06 -18.61 -7.10
C TYR A 319 -9.67 -17.23 -6.94
N VAL A 320 -9.22 -16.24 -7.72
CA VAL A 320 -9.56 -14.83 -7.50
C VAL A 320 -10.14 -14.18 -8.75
N ASP A 321 -10.96 -13.16 -8.57
CA ASP A 321 -11.49 -12.37 -9.68
C ASP A 321 -10.58 -11.17 -10.01
N VAL A 322 -9.92 -10.61 -8.99
CA VAL A 322 -9.00 -9.47 -9.09
C VAL A 322 -7.79 -9.70 -8.18
N ILE A 323 -6.59 -9.41 -8.70
CA ILE A 323 -5.35 -9.32 -7.92
C ILE A 323 -5.01 -7.83 -7.77
N VAL A 324 -4.68 -7.39 -6.57
CA VAL A 324 -4.12 -6.05 -6.31
C VAL A 324 -2.72 -6.18 -5.75
N THR A 325 -1.83 -5.26 -6.13
CA THR A 325 -0.41 -5.32 -5.72
C THR A 325 0.09 -3.92 -5.42
N SER A 326 0.76 -3.75 -4.28
CA SER A 326 1.55 -2.54 -3.99
C SER A 326 2.89 -2.61 -4.69
N LEU A 327 3.03 -1.87 -5.80
CA LEU A 327 4.28 -1.81 -6.56
C LEU A 327 5.39 -1.08 -5.80
N THR A 328 5.02 -0.29 -4.78
CA THR A 328 5.94 0.41 -3.88
C THR A 328 6.91 -0.51 -3.14
N LYS A 329 6.53 -1.78 -2.93
CA LYS A 329 7.27 -2.74 -2.09
C LYS A 329 8.34 -3.45 -2.93
N ILE A 330 8.42 -4.78 -2.84
CA ILE A 330 9.45 -5.57 -3.52
C ILE A 330 9.40 -5.47 -5.05
N PHE A 331 8.27 -5.10 -5.65
CA PHE A 331 8.24 -4.83 -7.07
C PHE A 331 9.21 -3.69 -7.47
N SER A 332 9.20 -2.57 -6.74
CA SER A 332 10.20 -1.51 -6.88
C SER A 332 11.52 -1.83 -6.18
N GLY A 333 11.49 -2.24 -4.91
CA GLY A 333 12.69 -2.55 -4.11
C GLY A 333 13.53 -1.35 -3.66
N ALA A 334 13.55 -0.25 -4.42
CA ALA A 334 14.47 0.86 -4.16
C ALA A 334 13.96 1.86 -3.09
N GLY A 335 12.71 1.76 -2.63
CA GLY A 335 12.16 2.65 -1.61
C GLY A 335 12.02 4.12 -2.03
N ASN A 336 12.05 4.41 -3.34
CA ASN A 336 12.09 5.77 -3.89
C ASN A 336 10.94 6.10 -4.86
N VAL A 337 9.98 5.20 -5.05
CA VAL A 337 8.82 5.39 -5.92
C VAL A 337 7.66 4.55 -5.42
N MET A 338 6.45 5.06 -5.61
CA MET A 338 5.22 4.34 -5.31
C MET A 338 4.49 3.93 -6.57
N GLY A 339 3.65 2.93 -6.43
CA GLY A 339 2.68 2.53 -7.44
C GLY A 339 1.75 1.46 -6.88
N GLY A 340 0.66 1.24 -7.60
CA GLY A 340 -0.24 0.12 -7.37
C GLY A 340 -0.68 -0.47 -8.69
N SER A 341 -1.00 -1.77 -8.67
CA SER A 341 -1.67 -2.42 -9.78
C SER A 341 -2.97 -3.06 -9.34
N LEU A 342 -3.92 -3.07 -10.25
CA LEU A 342 -5.14 -3.88 -10.19
C LEU A 342 -5.18 -4.70 -11.46
N MET A 343 -5.26 -6.00 -11.32
CA MET A 343 -5.30 -6.95 -12.42
C MET A 343 -6.63 -7.71 -12.42
N THR A 344 -7.34 -7.67 -13.55
CA THR A 344 -8.57 -8.47 -13.73
C THR A 344 -8.23 -9.86 -14.25
N ASN A 345 -8.76 -10.91 -13.63
CA ASN A 345 -8.53 -12.28 -14.09
C ASN A 345 -9.33 -12.59 -15.37
N PRO A 346 -8.69 -12.87 -16.53
CA PRO A 346 -9.39 -13.20 -17.79
C PRO A 346 -10.16 -14.53 -17.73
N ASN A 347 -9.93 -15.36 -16.71
CA ASN A 347 -10.63 -16.62 -16.46
C ASN A 347 -11.83 -16.44 -15.51
N SER A 348 -12.01 -15.25 -14.92
CA SER A 348 -13.17 -14.98 -14.06
C SER A 348 -14.46 -14.98 -14.86
N ARG A 349 -15.52 -15.58 -14.29
CA ARG A 349 -16.90 -15.50 -14.81
C ARG A 349 -17.43 -14.06 -14.84
N ARG A 350 -16.80 -13.14 -14.09
CA ARG A 350 -17.16 -11.72 -13.98
C ARG A 350 -16.18 -10.83 -14.75
N TYR A 351 -15.27 -11.39 -15.53
CA TYR A 351 -14.22 -10.65 -16.21
C TYR A 351 -14.76 -9.45 -17.02
N SER A 352 -15.72 -9.68 -17.92
CA SER A 352 -16.24 -8.63 -18.79
C SER A 352 -16.94 -7.50 -18.01
N SER A 353 -17.71 -7.83 -16.96
CA SER A 353 -18.41 -6.82 -16.16
C SER A 353 -17.47 -6.04 -15.25
N LEU A 354 -16.47 -6.71 -14.65
CA LEU A 354 -15.42 -6.05 -13.87
C LEU A 354 -14.60 -5.10 -14.73
N ARG A 355 -14.17 -5.55 -15.92
CA ARG A 355 -13.45 -4.70 -16.88
C ARG A 355 -14.26 -3.49 -17.30
N ALA A 356 -15.52 -3.67 -17.68
CA ALA A 356 -16.38 -2.55 -18.08
C ALA A 356 -16.56 -1.53 -16.94
N LEU A 357 -16.73 -2.02 -15.72
CA LEU A 357 -16.86 -1.19 -14.52
C LEU A 357 -15.58 -0.40 -14.22
N LEU A 358 -14.42 -1.05 -14.29
CA LEU A 358 -13.12 -0.41 -14.07
C LEU A 358 -12.81 0.62 -15.16
N ASN A 359 -12.99 0.27 -16.43
CA ASN A 359 -12.78 1.19 -17.55
C ASN A 359 -13.65 2.45 -17.46
N LYS A 360 -14.87 2.35 -16.91
CA LYS A 360 -15.76 3.51 -16.71
C LYS A 360 -15.23 4.50 -15.68
N THR A 361 -14.43 4.03 -14.72
CA THR A 361 -13.98 4.83 -13.56
C THR A 361 -12.47 5.06 -13.54
N TYR A 362 -11.73 4.43 -14.45
CA TYR A 362 -10.28 4.52 -14.51
C TYR A 362 -9.84 5.87 -15.07
N GLU A 363 -8.94 6.50 -14.33
CA GLU A 363 -8.22 7.69 -14.76
C GLU A 363 -6.72 7.37 -14.69
N ASP A 364 -5.99 7.62 -15.78
CA ASP A 364 -4.55 7.41 -15.80
C ASP A 364 -3.83 8.55 -15.05
N LEU A 365 -3.70 8.34 -13.74
CA LEU A 365 -3.04 9.24 -12.79
C LEU A 365 -1.63 8.79 -12.41
N TYR A 366 -1.10 7.73 -13.04
CA TYR A 366 0.23 7.27 -12.69
C TYR A 366 1.29 8.17 -13.35
N PHE A 367 1.88 9.07 -12.56
CA PHE A 367 2.75 10.12 -13.05
C PHE A 367 3.94 9.58 -13.86
N PRO A 368 4.24 10.13 -15.05
CA PRO A 368 5.26 9.59 -15.95
C PRO A 368 6.64 9.35 -15.34
N LEU A 369 7.16 10.27 -14.53
CA LEU A 369 8.48 10.09 -13.92
C LEU A 369 8.47 9.01 -12.83
N ASP A 370 7.32 8.80 -12.16
CA ASP A 370 7.13 7.67 -11.25
C ASP A 370 7.05 6.36 -12.06
N ALA A 371 6.35 6.33 -13.19
CA ALA A 371 6.33 5.17 -14.08
C ALA A 371 7.72 4.82 -14.63
N LYS A 372 8.50 5.79 -15.09
CA LYS A 372 9.89 5.58 -15.53
C LYS A 372 10.76 4.99 -14.43
N THR A 373 10.68 5.55 -13.22
CA THR A 373 11.44 5.06 -12.06
C THR A 373 11.02 3.62 -11.71
N MET A 374 9.72 3.34 -11.72
CA MET A 374 9.17 2.01 -11.44
C MET A 374 9.57 0.98 -12.50
N ALA A 375 9.54 1.34 -13.78
CA ALA A 375 9.95 0.48 -14.88
C ALA A 375 11.43 0.11 -14.79
N HIS A 376 12.29 1.06 -14.40
CA HIS A 376 13.71 0.80 -14.14
C HIS A 376 13.91 -0.14 -12.94
N ASN A 377 13.34 0.23 -11.80
CA ASN A 377 13.50 -0.48 -10.52
C ASN A 377 12.96 -1.92 -10.53
N SER A 378 11.93 -2.19 -11.33
CA SER A 378 11.29 -3.52 -11.41
C SER A 378 11.91 -4.47 -12.43
N SER A 379 12.98 -4.06 -13.11
CA SER A 379 13.61 -4.85 -14.17
C SER A 379 14.14 -6.22 -13.71
N ASP A 380 14.54 -6.34 -12.45
CA ASP A 380 15.08 -7.54 -11.80
C ASP A 380 14.15 -8.12 -10.72
N PHE A 381 12.87 -7.71 -10.72
CA PHE A 381 11.87 -8.04 -9.70
C PHE A 381 11.85 -9.53 -9.29
N ALA A 382 11.72 -10.45 -10.25
CA ALA A 382 11.64 -11.88 -9.95
C ALA A 382 12.93 -12.41 -9.28
N ALA A 383 14.10 -12.01 -9.79
CA ALA A 383 15.39 -12.40 -9.22
C ALA A 383 15.53 -11.92 -7.77
N ARG A 384 15.10 -10.67 -7.48
CA ARG A 384 15.10 -10.13 -6.11
C ARG A 384 14.14 -10.90 -5.20
N VAL A 385 12.93 -11.23 -5.67
CA VAL A 385 11.99 -12.04 -4.89
C VAL A 385 12.61 -13.39 -4.50
N HIS A 386 13.24 -14.11 -5.43
CA HIS A 386 13.87 -15.39 -5.11
C HIS A 386 15.03 -15.24 -4.11
N LYS A 387 15.95 -14.28 -4.32
CA LYS A 387 17.08 -14.03 -3.40
C LYS A 387 16.61 -13.68 -1.98
N CYS A 388 15.69 -12.72 -1.87
CA CYS A 388 15.11 -12.32 -0.60
C CYS A 388 14.39 -13.50 0.06
N SER A 389 13.66 -14.30 -0.71
CA SER A 389 12.92 -15.44 -0.18
C SER A 389 13.81 -16.57 0.34
N THR A 390 14.87 -16.93 -0.39
CA THR A 390 15.86 -17.91 0.09
C THR A 390 16.47 -17.45 1.41
N THR A 391 16.90 -16.19 1.46
CA THR A 391 17.55 -15.63 2.65
C THR A 391 16.58 -15.55 3.83
N ALA A 392 15.33 -15.12 3.59
CA ALA A 392 14.29 -15.04 4.62
C ALA A 392 13.96 -16.41 5.24
N LEU A 393 13.85 -17.46 4.43
CA LEU A 393 13.65 -18.82 4.94
C LEU A 393 14.79 -19.26 5.86
N GLN A 394 16.04 -18.98 5.49
CA GLN A 394 17.21 -19.33 6.30
C GLN A 394 17.23 -18.54 7.62
N ILE A 395 16.92 -17.24 7.59
CA ILE A 395 16.82 -16.40 8.79
C ILE A 395 15.66 -16.83 9.68
N ALA A 396 14.50 -17.17 9.11
CA ALA A 396 13.35 -17.67 9.86
C ALA A 396 13.70 -18.97 10.61
N ASN A 397 14.37 -19.91 9.95
CA ASN A 397 14.85 -21.15 10.56
C ASN A 397 15.90 -20.89 11.66
N PHE A 398 16.82 -19.96 11.42
CA PHE A 398 17.82 -19.56 12.41
C PHE A 398 17.17 -19.00 13.68
N LEU A 399 16.27 -18.02 13.56
CA LEU A 399 15.53 -17.44 14.67
C LEU A 399 14.68 -18.48 15.41
N LYS A 400 13.97 -19.36 14.68
CA LYS A 400 13.11 -20.40 15.26
C LYS A 400 13.89 -21.37 16.16
N SER A 401 15.17 -21.58 15.89
CA SER A 401 16.02 -22.48 16.68
C SER A 401 16.51 -21.90 18.01
N HIS A 402 16.35 -20.58 18.22
CA HIS A 402 16.91 -19.89 19.38
C HIS A 402 16.01 -20.03 20.63
N PRO A 403 16.55 -20.35 21.82
CA PRO A 403 15.75 -20.64 23.03
C PRO A 403 14.88 -19.47 23.52
N SER A 404 15.36 -18.23 23.36
CA SER A 404 14.63 -17.00 23.75
C SER A 404 13.44 -16.68 22.83
N VAL A 405 13.37 -17.31 21.65
CA VAL A 405 12.29 -17.12 20.68
C VAL A 405 11.13 -18.05 21.04
N GLU A 406 9.93 -17.47 21.14
CA GLU A 406 8.69 -18.21 21.37
C GLU A 406 8.13 -18.75 20.05
N SER A 407 8.05 -17.88 19.04
CA SER A 407 7.57 -18.23 17.71
C SER A 407 8.16 -17.33 16.63
N VAL A 408 8.23 -17.88 15.43
CA VAL A 408 8.53 -17.15 14.19
C VAL A 408 7.32 -17.32 13.29
N ASN A 409 6.75 -16.22 12.83
CA ASN A 409 5.77 -16.24 11.75
C ASN A 409 6.53 -16.14 10.43
N TYR A 410 6.33 -17.15 9.61
CA TYR A 410 6.81 -17.28 8.24
C TYR A 410 5.95 -18.34 7.54
N PRO A 411 5.76 -18.32 6.21
CA PRO A 411 4.80 -19.23 5.58
C PRO A 411 5.08 -20.72 5.81
N THR A 412 6.32 -21.12 6.12
CA THR A 412 6.68 -22.50 6.48
C THR A 412 6.44 -22.87 7.95
N THR A 413 6.16 -21.89 8.81
CA THR A 413 6.09 -22.09 10.27
C THR A 413 4.70 -21.83 10.86
N VAL A 414 3.85 -21.09 10.16
CA VAL A 414 2.48 -20.77 10.60
C VAL A 414 1.55 -21.97 10.41
N ALA A 415 0.44 -22.00 11.15
CA ALA A 415 -0.55 -23.09 11.06
C ALA A 415 -1.17 -23.25 9.67
N THR A 416 -1.18 -22.18 8.86
CA THR A 416 -1.69 -22.16 7.49
C THR A 416 -0.65 -22.53 6.43
N ALA A 417 0.54 -23.01 6.84
CA ALA A 417 1.57 -23.51 5.91
C ALA A 417 1.03 -24.53 4.87
N PRO A 418 0.16 -25.50 5.24
CA PRO A 418 -0.42 -26.42 4.25
C PRO A 418 -1.31 -25.74 3.19
N LEU A 419 -1.88 -24.56 3.48
CA LEU A 419 -2.60 -23.77 2.49
C LEU A 419 -1.63 -23.05 1.56
N TYR A 420 -0.55 -22.46 2.11
CA TYR A 420 0.47 -21.78 1.29
C TYR A 420 1.08 -22.72 0.25
N GLU A 421 1.41 -23.95 0.64
CA GLU A 421 1.96 -24.96 -0.28
C GLU A 421 1.04 -25.31 -1.45
N GLN A 422 -0.28 -25.17 -1.30
CA GLN A 422 -1.23 -25.41 -2.40
C GLN A 422 -1.16 -24.33 -3.47
N TYR A 423 -0.75 -23.11 -3.10
CA TYR A 423 -0.66 -21.97 -4.00
C TYR A 423 0.76 -21.68 -4.44
N ARG A 424 1.77 -22.24 -3.77
CA ARG A 424 3.18 -22.01 -4.11
C ARG A 424 3.48 -22.56 -5.50
N ARG A 425 4.12 -21.74 -6.33
CA ARG A 425 4.62 -22.16 -7.63
C ARG A 425 5.72 -23.20 -7.47
N PRO A 426 5.94 -24.09 -8.45
CA PRO A 426 7.02 -25.08 -8.40
C PRO A 426 8.40 -24.47 -8.10
N ASP A 427 8.70 -23.31 -8.70
CA ASP A 427 9.91 -22.50 -8.51
C ASP A 427 9.73 -21.36 -7.49
N GLY A 428 8.55 -21.26 -6.88
CA GLY A 428 8.21 -20.21 -5.92
C GLY A 428 8.83 -20.42 -4.54
N GLY A 429 9.18 -19.32 -3.88
CA GLY A 429 9.64 -19.29 -2.50
C GLY A 429 8.52 -19.07 -1.49
N TYR A 430 8.87 -18.54 -0.32
CA TYR A 430 7.99 -18.25 0.82
C TYR A 430 7.95 -16.75 1.17
N GLY A 431 8.36 -15.87 0.24
CA GLY A 431 8.36 -14.43 0.44
C GLY A 431 9.54 -13.91 1.28
N PHE A 432 9.58 -12.59 1.42
CA PHE A 432 10.72 -11.82 1.95
C PHE A 432 10.49 -11.26 3.38
N LEU A 433 9.31 -11.50 3.95
CA LEU A 433 8.90 -10.95 5.23
C LEU A 433 8.81 -12.06 6.26
N LEU A 434 9.28 -11.81 7.48
CA LEU A 434 9.08 -12.66 8.65
C LEU A 434 8.78 -11.80 9.88
N SER A 435 8.20 -12.41 10.91
CA SER A 435 8.11 -11.76 12.23
C SER A 435 8.47 -12.73 13.34
N VAL A 436 8.98 -12.20 14.44
CA VAL A 436 9.46 -12.97 15.59
C VAL A 436 8.81 -12.47 16.87
N VAL A 437 8.44 -13.41 17.72
CA VAL A 437 7.89 -13.19 19.06
C VAL A 437 8.84 -13.84 20.06
N PHE A 438 9.31 -13.06 21.01
CA PHE A 438 10.17 -13.53 22.10
C PHE A 438 9.33 -13.96 23.30
N ARG A 439 9.85 -14.92 24.07
CA ARG A 439 9.19 -15.41 25.30
C ARG A 439 9.03 -14.31 26.34
N GLU A 440 10.00 -13.40 26.40
CA GLU A 440 9.94 -12.22 27.26
C GLU A 440 9.82 -10.94 26.40
N PRO A 441 8.85 -10.06 26.68
CA PRO A 441 8.70 -8.80 25.94
C PRO A 441 9.95 -7.92 25.92
N ALA A 442 10.68 -7.87 27.03
CA ALA A 442 11.93 -7.11 27.12
C ALA A 442 13.04 -7.67 26.22
N SER A 443 13.02 -8.96 25.90
CA SER A 443 13.95 -9.55 24.92
C SER A 443 13.66 -9.06 23.50
N ALA A 444 12.39 -8.81 23.15
CA ALA A 444 12.04 -8.22 21.85
C ALA A 444 12.58 -6.78 21.70
N VAL A 445 12.55 -6.00 22.78
CA VAL A 445 13.13 -4.64 22.83
C VAL A 445 14.64 -4.70 22.60
N VAL A 446 15.35 -5.52 23.37
CA VAL A 446 16.82 -5.69 23.23
C VAL A 446 17.18 -6.18 21.83
N PHE A 447 16.46 -7.16 21.30
CA PHE A 447 16.69 -7.66 19.95
C PHE A 447 16.50 -6.57 18.90
N TYR A 448 15.38 -5.84 18.95
CA TYR A 448 15.09 -4.80 17.97
C TYR A 448 16.12 -3.67 18.01
N ASP A 449 16.48 -3.19 19.20
CA ASP A 449 17.40 -2.07 19.37
C ASP A 449 18.83 -2.42 18.91
N ASN A 450 19.26 -3.68 19.08
CA ASN A 450 20.60 -4.15 18.69
C ASN A 450 20.68 -4.80 17.31
N LEU A 451 19.54 -5.05 16.65
CA LEU A 451 19.53 -5.59 15.29
C LEU A 451 20.01 -4.55 14.29
N ASP A 452 21.22 -4.76 13.75
CA ASP A 452 21.93 -3.87 12.81
C ASP A 452 21.36 -3.92 11.37
N VAL A 453 20.13 -3.45 11.24
CA VAL A 453 19.39 -3.28 9.98
C VAL A 453 18.67 -1.94 9.98
N TRP A 454 18.20 -1.50 8.82
CA TRP A 454 17.45 -0.25 8.72
C TRP A 454 16.15 -0.31 9.53
N LYS A 455 15.76 0.82 10.12
CA LYS A 455 14.52 0.95 10.89
C LYS A 455 13.55 1.82 10.10
N GLY A 456 12.38 1.29 9.77
CA GLY A 456 11.40 2.06 8.98
C GLY A 456 10.12 1.30 8.66
N PRO A 457 8.99 2.00 8.44
CA PRO A 457 7.66 1.38 8.35
C PRO A 457 7.43 0.54 7.08
N THR A 458 8.29 0.70 6.06
CA THR A 458 8.16 0.00 4.77
C THR A 458 8.66 -1.45 4.81
N VAL A 459 8.43 -2.19 3.72
CA VAL A 459 8.87 -3.57 3.50
C VAL A 459 9.22 -3.78 2.03
N GLY A 460 9.90 -4.89 1.73
CA GLY A 460 10.24 -5.30 0.37
C GLY A 460 11.24 -4.37 -0.29
N THR A 461 12.21 -3.86 0.48
CA THR A 461 13.31 -3.05 -0.08
C THR A 461 14.52 -3.91 -0.40
N ASN A 462 15.46 -3.36 -1.17
CA ASN A 462 16.75 -4.00 -1.45
C ASN A 462 17.62 -4.15 -0.19
N LEU A 463 17.30 -3.41 0.87
CA LEU A 463 17.95 -3.44 2.17
C LEU A 463 17.01 -4.07 3.20
N SER A 464 17.56 -4.77 4.19
CA SER A 464 16.79 -5.34 5.29
C SER A 464 16.26 -4.24 6.21
N ILE A 465 14.97 -4.31 6.55
CA ILE A 465 14.26 -3.32 7.38
C ILE A 465 13.50 -4.02 8.51
N SER A 466 13.61 -3.50 9.74
CA SER A 466 12.87 -4.01 10.90
C SER A 466 12.01 -2.94 11.57
N ILE A 467 10.87 -3.37 12.12
CA ILE A 467 10.02 -2.54 13.02
C ILE A 467 9.46 -3.33 14.19
N PRO A 468 9.13 -2.67 15.32
CA PRO A 468 8.28 -3.22 16.34
C PRO A 468 6.82 -3.06 15.90
N TYR A 469 6.27 -4.06 15.21
CA TYR A 469 5.10 -3.86 14.35
C TYR A 469 3.89 -3.29 15.11
N SER A 470 3.48 -3.90 16.22
CA SER A 470 2.30 -3.44 16.96
C SER A 470 2.54 -2.08 17.61
N ALA A 471 3.76 -1.83 18.11
CA ALA A 471 4.13 -0.55 18.69
C ALA A 471 4.22 0.60 17.66
N LEU A 472 4.33 0.29 16.37
CA LEU A 472 4.38 1.29 15.29
C LEU A 472 3.06 1.38 14.52
N ALA A 473 2.53 0.27 14.01
CA ALA A 473 1.36 0.24 13.13
C ALA A 473 0.02 0.28 13.87
N HIS A 474 0.00 -0.16 15.14
CA HIS A 474 -1.22 -0.23 15.96
C HIS A 474 -1.02 0.47 17.31
N ALA A 475 -0.20 1.51 17.33
CA ALA A 475 0.31 2.10 18.56
C ALA A 475 -0.79 2.65 19.49
N LYS A 476 -1.89 3.17 18.93
CA LYS A 476 -3.09 3.62 19.66
C LYS A 476 -4.07 2.48 20.01
N GLU A 477 -3.88 1.28 19.47
CA GLU A 477 -4.86 0.19 19.49
C GLU A 477 -4.24 -1.21 19.71
N GLN A 478 -3.10 -1.28 20.41
CA GLN A 478 -2.35 -2.53 20.60
C GLN A 478 -3.17 -3.62 21.31
N ASP A 479 -4.06 -3.26 22.23
CA ASP A 479 -4.97 -4.21 22.90
C ASP A 479 -5.97 -4.82 21.91
N TRP A 480 -6.51 -4.00 21.01
CA TRP A 480 -7.42 -4.46 19.97
C TRP A 480 -6.70 -5.38 18.96
N ALA A 481 -5.48 -5.03 18.55
CA ALA A 481 -4.67 -5.88 17.68
C ALA A 481 -4.32 -7.22 18.36
N ALA A 482 -3.98 -7.19 19.65
CA ALA A 482 -3.72 -8.39 20.44
C ALA A 482 -4.95 -9.30 20.57
N ALA A 483 -6.15 -8.72 20.69
CA ALA A 483 -7.41 -9.48 20.72
C ALA A 483 -7.68 -10.25 19.40
N HIS A 484 -7.03 -9.87 18.30
CA HIS A 484 -7.09 -10.56 17.00
C HIS A 484 -5.84 -11.39 16.70
N GLY A 485 -5.01 -11.66 17.72
CA GLY A 485 -3.85 -12.53 17.61
C GLY A 485 -2.55 -11.86 17.16
N VAL A 486 -2.47 -10.52 17.10
CA VAL A 486 -1.23 -9.79 16.81
C VAL A 486 -0.51 -9.42 18.12
N PRO A 487 0.61 -10.09 18.48
CA PRO A 487 1.27 -9.84 19.77
C PRO A 487 1.81 -8.41 19.89
N LYS A 488 1.77 -7.83 21.09
CA LYS A 488 2.20 -6.43 21.31
C LYS A 488 3.71 -6.22 21.08
N HIS A 489 4.52 -7.21 21.40
CA HIS A 489 5.99 -7.18 21.29
C HIS A 489 6.52 -7.94 20.06
N ILE A 490 5.72 -8.03 19.00
CA ILE A 490 6.12 -8.67 17.74
C ILE A 490 7.10 -7.79 16.95
N VAL A 491 8.24 -8.36 16.55
CA VAL A 491 9.24 -7.69 15.70
C VAL A 491 9.09 -8.21 14.28
N ARG A 492 8.87 -7.31 13.32
CA ARG A 492 8.76 -7.65 11.90
C ARG A 492 10.07 -7.31 11.19
N LEU A 493 10.61 -8.27 10.44
CA LEU A 493 11.82 -8.13 9.62
C LEU A 493 11.47 -8.39 8.15
N SER A 494 11.69 -7.37 7.31
CA SER A 494 11.71 -7.48 5.86
C SER A 494 13.14 -7.72 5.42
N VAL A 495 13.41 -8.87 4.82
CA VAL A 495 14.74 -9.27 4.36
C VAL A 495 15.03 -8.67 2.99
N GLY A 496 16.18 -8.01 2.86
CA GLY A 496 16.69 -7.41 1.63
C GLY A 496 17.57 -8.36 0.81
N LEU A 497 18.50 -7.78 0.04
CA LEU A 497 19.40 -8.51 -0.85
C LEU A 497 20.74 -8.89 -0.20
N GLU A 498 20.92 -8.59 1.09
CA GLU A 498 22.12 -8.97 1.82
C GLU A 498 22.39 -10.48 1.73
N ASP A 499 23.67 -10.87 1.77
CA ASP A 499 24.00 -12.29 1.84
C ASP A 499 23.63 -12.88 3.19
N TYR A 500 23.21 -14.15 3.17
CA TYR A 500 22.76 -14.84 4.37
C TYR A 500 23.77 -14.77 5.51
N GLY A 501 25.07 -14.95 5.23
CA GLY A 501 26.11 -14.92 6.25
C GLY A 501 26.19 -13.59 7.00
N ASP A 502 26.12 -12.47 6.27
CA ASP A 502 26.15 -11.12 6.83
C ASP A 502 24.88 -10.83 7.65
N LEU A 503 23.70 -11.13 7.10
CA LEU A 503 22.46 -10.92 7.84
C LEU A 503 22.34 -11.83 9.07
N ALA A 504 22.79 -13.08 8.98
CA ALA A 504 22.81 -14.02 10.10
C ALA A 504 23.78 -13.58 11.21
N GLU A 505 24.93 -13.00 10.86
CA GLU A 505 25.85 -12.42 11.85
C GLU A 505 25.18 -11.26 12.62
N ARG A 506 24.52 -10.34 11.90
CA ARG A 506 23.79 -9.22 12.52
C ARG A 506 22.67 -9.69 13.44
N VAL A 507 21.88 -10.67 13.00
CA VAL A 507 20.84 -11.31 13.82
C VAL A 507 21.45 -12.03 15.02
N GLY A 508 22.56 -12.74 14.83
CA GLY A 508 23.26 -13.47 15.88
C GLY A 508 23.80 -12.56 16.98
N ARG A 509 24.40 -11.41 16.63
CA ARG A 509 24.84 -10.39 17.59
C ARG A 509 23.66 -9.88 18.44
N ALA A 510 22.53 -9.53 17.81
CA ALA A 510 21.34 -9.09 18.53
C ALA A 510 20.77 -10.18 19.47
N LEU A 511 20.83 -11.45 19.08
CA LEU A 511 20.43 -12.57 19.95
C LEU A 511 21.39 -12.79 21.13
N GLN A 512 22.69 -12.57 20.95
CA GLN A 512 23.67 -12.62 22.05
C GLN A 512 23.37 -11.57 23.11
N ASP A 513 22.98 -10.36 22.71
CA ASP A 513 22.57 -9.30 23.64
C ASP A 513 21.30 -9.68 24.42
N VAL A 514 20.35 -10.35 23.76
CA VAL A 514 19.18 -10.93 24.41
C VAL A 514 19.58 -11.95 25.49
N GLU A 515 20.46 -12.91 25.15
CA GLU A 515 20.92 -13.90 26.13
C GLU A 515 21.64 -13.28 27.32
N MET A 516 22.47 -12.26 27.08
CA MET A 516 23.19 -11.56 28.14
C MET A 516 22.20 -10.88 29.10
N ARG A 517 21.17 -10.22 28.56
CA ARG A 517 20.11 -9.60 29.35
C ARG A 517 19.31 -10.63 30.16
N GLU A 518 18.92 -11.74 29.55
CA GLU A 518 18.18 -12.82 30.25
C GLU A 518 19.01 -13.42 31.40
N LYS A 519 20.32 -13.63 31.20
CA LYS A 519 21.24 -14.10 32.25
C LYS A 519 21.42 -13.09 33.40
N MET A 520 21.41 -11.78 33.10
CA MET A 520 21.47 -10.74 34.13
C MET A 520 20.15 -10.66 34.92
N GLY A 521 19.00 -10.76 34.25
CA GLY A 521 17.69 -10.75 34.89
C GLY A 521 17.43 -11.94 35.82
N GLN A 522 18.03 -13.10 35.56
CA GLN A 522 17.95 -14.30 36.42
C GLN A 522 18.83 -14.23 37.68
N ARG A 523 19.75 -13.26 37.76
CA ARG A 523 20.69 -13.11 38.90
C ARG A 523 20.24 -12.06 39.93
N CYS A 524 19.19 -11.30 39.63
CA CYS A 524 18.50 -10.40 40.56
C CYS A 524 17.24 -11.08 41.08
#